data_AF-A0A5N7CC83-F1
#
_entry.id   AF-A0A5N7CC83-F1
#
_cell.length_a   1.000
_cell.length_b   1.000
_cell.length_c   1.000
_cell.angle_alpha   90.00
_cell.angle_beta   90.00
_cell.angle_gamma   90.00
#
_symmetry.space_group_name_H-M   'P 1'
#
loop_
_entity.id
_entity.type
_entity.pdbx_description
1 polymer ?
#
loop_
_entity_poly.entity_id
_entity_poly.type
_entity_poly.pdbx_seq_one_letter_code
_entity_poly.pdbx_strand_id
1 'polypeptide(L)'
;MFDLEDDASRREKCYTTVAQLPSFIDPKQPPMKKPPFSAIWGHPFVHTVEVILPEATYRIIQNSLDTKLPKLRYARVFMSLSSLLEGDFFNTYIKAGNILMISEGRSGSDNVYTLRDGILKLELGKEIFERTGLTGKPIRSGGRKHVKERYLVEINLRLPSMLHGKKGFERIAWAFKNVLDHSLAWLFYDLASESNGVSSDDSSLKGNHPHILDCEPVRTVYQEVLVPTLKGLDSTETVLEQELRDHCDEISEWLAMVTLGSPRVLASDDVDPYLCRYSVPDVDEAKPADIVSLKWHGLLPPKWIMELFLTLLRDTPQKDSEALNWFAFSASALGREAVEGKDGYTVLTLPSVDGADNNVQKTSDTIFESGRSCVCWEHVGASVL
;
A
#
# COMPACT_ATOMS: atom_id res chain seq x y z
N MET A 1 -21.54 31.88 -21.36
CA MET A 1 -20.97 30.51 -21.32
C MET A 1 -19.62 30.68 -20.64
N PHE A 2 -19.59 30.48 -19.32
CA PHE A 2 -18.34 30.57 -18.58
C PHE A 2 -17.69 29.21 -18.68
N ASP A 3 -16.72 29.07 -19.58
CA ASP A 3 -15.74 27.98 -19.49
C ASP A 3 -14.89 28.26 -18.25
N LEU A 4 -15.42 27.82 -17.11
CA LEU A 4 -14.62 27.56 -15.93
C LEU A 4 -13.79 26.32 -16.28
N GLU A 5 -12.64 26.54 -16.92
CA GLU A 5 -11.56 25.57 -16.83
C GLU A 5 -11.19 25.45 -15.35
N ASP A 6 -11.84 24.51 -14.67
CA ASP A 6 -11.49 24.10 -13.31
C ASP A 6 -10.14 23.38 -13.37
N ASP A 7 -9.05 24.14 -13.46
CA ASP A 7 -7.69 23.58 -13.46
C ASP A 7 -7.38 22.87 -12.13
N ALA A 8 -8.20 23.10 -11.09
CA ALA A 8 -8.13 22.33 -9.85
C ALA A 8 -8.63 20.90 -10.03
N SER A 9 -9.29 20.53 -11.14
CA SER A 9 -9.80 19.19 -11.52
C SER A 9 -8.74 18.23 -12.11
N ARG A 10 -7.47 18.63 -12.22
CA ARG A 10 -6.34 17.71 -12.52
C ARG A 10 -5.96 16.83 -11.30
N ARG A 11 -7.01 16.40 -10.58
CA ARG A 11 -7.13 15.84 -9.24
C ARG A 11 -6.68 14.39 -9.18
N GLU A 12 -6.69 13.88 -7.95
CA GLU A 12 -6.60 12.47 -7.56
C GLU A 12 -6.86 11.51 -8.73
N LYS A 13 -5.84 10.74 -9.10
CA LYS A 13 -5.91 9.78 -10.19
C LYS A 13 -6.06 8.38 -9.62
N CYS A 14 -6.90 7.59 -10.26
CA CYS A 14 -6.95 6.16 -10.03
C CYS A 14 -6.50 5.48 -11.33
N TYR A 15 -5.39 4.75 -11.26
CA TYR A 15 -4.89 3.97 -12.39
C TYR A 15 -5.43 2.55 -12.28
N THR A 16 -6.31 2.17 -13.20
CA THR A 16 -6.89 0.82 -13.24
C THR A 16 -6.06 -0.05 -14.19
N THR A 17 -5.58 -1.19 -13.70
CA THR A 17 -4.89 -2.20 -14.49
C THR A 17 -5.61 -3.53 -14.38
N VAL A 18 -6.05 -4.07 -15.51
CA VAL A 18 -6.58 -5.44 -15.61
C VAL A 18 -5.45 -6.34 -16.05
N ALA A 19 -5.14 -7.38 -15.28
CA ALA A 19 -4.00 -8.24 -15.53
C ALA A 19 -4.31 -9.71 -15.25
N GLN A 20 -3.75 -10.57 -16.08
CA GLN A 20 -3.70 -12.00 -15.81
C GLN A 20 -2.42 -12.33 -15.05
N LEU A 21 -2.58 -12.93 -13.88
CA LEU A 21 -1.47 -13.35 -13.03
C LEU A 21 -0.74 -14.55 -13.65
N PRO A 22 0.56 -14.71 -13.41
CA PRO A 22 1.27 -15.92 -13.79
C PRO A 22 0.64 -17.15 -13.13
N SER A 23 0.57 -18.25 -13.86
CA SER A 23 0.06 -19.54 -13.35
C SER A 23 0.91 -20.09 -12.21
N PHE A 24 2.20 -19.81 -12.23
CA PHE A 24 3.13 -20.11 -11.16
C PHE A 24 3.88 -18.85 -10.73
N ILE A 25 3.89 -18.60 -9.42
CA ILE A 25 4.66 -17.52 -8.80
C ILE A 25 5.60 -18.16 -7.76
N ASP A 26 6.91 -18.05 -7.99
CA ASP A 26 7.89 -18.43 -6.97
C ASP A 26 7.78 -17.45 -5.79
N PRO A 27 7.40 -17.90 -4.58
CA PRO A 27 7.31 -17.02 -3.42
C PRO A 27 8.64 -16.39 -3.02
N LYS A 28 9.78 -16.98 -3.40
CA LYS A 28 11.11 -16.40 -3.12
C LYS A 28 11.50 -15.32 -4.11
N GLN A 29 10.89 -15.32 -5.30
CA GLN A 29 11.19 -14.39 -6.38
C GLN A 29 9.90 -13.95 -7.08
N PRO A 30 9.01 -13.21 -6.37
CA PRO A 30 7.79 -12.71 -6.99
C PRO A 30 8.12 -11.71 -8.10
N PRO A 31 7.26 -11.59 -9.14
CA PRO A 31 7.38 -10.54 -10.13
C PRO A 31 7.46 -9.16 -9.47
N MET A 32 8.13 -8.20 -10.11
CA MET A 32 8.30 -6.85 -9.55
C MET A 32 7.80 -5.72 -10.46
N LYS A 33 7.70 -5.98 -11.77
CA LYS A 33 7.60 -4.91 -12.77
C LYS A 33 6.17 -4.59 -13.23
N LYS A 34 5.23 -5.50 -13.00
CA LYS A 34 3.84 -5.36 -13.46
C LYS A 34 2.89 -5.32 -12.26
N PRO A 35 1.77 -4.59 -12.35
CA PRO A 35 0.70 -4.68 -11.35
C PRO A 35 0.19 -6.11 -11.24
N PRO A 36 -0.25 -6.55 -10.05
CA PRO A 36 -0.29 -5.80 -8.79
C PRO A 36 1.07 -5.70 -8.06
N PHE A 37 2.10 -6.43 -8.51
CA PHE A 37 3.35 -6.54 -7.77
C PHE A 37 4.15 -5.23 -7.72
N SER A 38 4.17 -4.47 -8.83
CA SER A 38 4.81 -3.15 -8.85
C SER A 38 4.15 -2.17 -7.88
N ALA A 39 2.83 -2.25 -7.71
CA ALA A 39 2.09 -1.43 -6.75
C ALA A 39 2.52 -1.77 -5.31
N ILE A 40 2.58 -3.06 -4.96
CA ILE A 40 3.01 -3.51 -3.63
C ILE A 40 4.43 -3.02 -3.30
N TRP A 41 5.40 -3.22 -4.20
CA TRP A 41 6.78 -2.78 -3.98
C TRP A 41 6.96 -1.26 -4.07
N GLY A 42 6.07 -0.59 -4.79
CA GLY A 42 6.07 0.84 -5.04
C GLY A 42 5.67 1.70 -3.85
N HIS A 43 5.05 1.11 -2.82
CA HIS A 43 4.57 1.82 -1.62
C HIS A 43 5.36 1.37 -0.38
N PRO A 44 6.49 2.02 -0.04
CA PRO A 44 7.33 1.60 1.09
C PRO A 44 6.68 1.72 2.46
N PHE A 45 5.92 2.79 2.68
CA PHE A 45 5.37 3.14 3.98
C PHE A 45 3.85 2.94 3.92
N VAL A 46 3.39 1.74 4.27
CA VAL A 46 1.96 1.40 4.32
C VAL A 46 1.49 1.43 5.76
N HIS A 47 0.35 2.09 5.98
CA HIS A 47 -0.26 2.27 7.28
C HIS A 47 -1.34 1.24 7.58
N THR A 48 -2.13 0.91 6.57
CA THR A 48 -3.30 0.06 6.73
C THR A 48 -3.34 -0.90 5.57
N VAL A 49 -3.58 -2.17 5.88
CA VAL A 49 -3.86 -3.22 4.89
C VAL A 49 -5.17 -3.85 5.28
N GLU A 50 -6.08 -4.00 4.32
CA GLU A 50 -7.38 -4.59 4.53
C GLU A 50 -7.67 -5.64 3.46
N VAL A 51 -8.05 -6.83 3.90
CA VAL A 51 -8.43 -7.95 3.04
C VAL A 51 -9.91 -8.22 3.23
N ILE A 52 -10.67 -8.16 2.13
CA ILE A 52 -12.10 -8.43 2.09
C ILE A 52 -12.32 -9.69 1.26
N LEU A 53 -13.03 -10.67 1.81
CA LEU A 53 -13.32 -11.93 1.14
C LEU A 53 -14.59 -12.57 1.70
N PRO A 54 -15.25 -13.46 0.96
CA PRO A 54 -16.39 -14.20 1.48
C PRO A 54 -16.02 -15.04 2.71
N GLU A 55 -16.95 -15.16 3.66
CA GLU A 55 -16.70 -15.90 4.90
C GLU A 55 -16.35 -17.37 4.64
N ALA A 56 -17.00 -17.98 3.64
CA ALA A 56 -16.71 -19.35 3.21
C ALA A 56 -15.23 -19.52 2.81
N THR A 57 -14.67 -18.56 2.07
CA THR A 57 -13.26 -18.56 1.66
C THR A 57 -12.34 -18.33 2.85
N TYR A 58 -12.68 -17.40 3.74
CA TYR A 58 -11.91 -17.14 4.96
C TYR A 58 -11.78 -18.39 5.84
N ARG A 59 -12.88 -19.16 6.02
CA ARG A 59 -12.87 -20.40 6.81
C ARG A 59 -11.85 -21.43 6.32
N ILE A 60 -11.57 -21.46 5.01
CA ILE A 60 -10.59 -22.34 4.38
C ILE A 60 -9.16 -21.85 4.67
N ILE A 61 -8.91 -20.55 4.54
CA ILE A 61 -7.55 -20.00 4.57
C ILE A 61 -7.08 -19.49 5.95
N GLN A 62 -7.99 -19.30 6.92
CA GLN A 62 -7.68 -18.70 8.23
C GLN A 62 -6.45 -19.33 8.92
N ASN A 63 -6.40 -20.65 9.02
CA ASN A 63 -5.30 -21.37 9.66
C ASN A 63 -3.98 -21.16 8.91
N SER A 64 -4.06 -21.00 7.60
CA SER A 64 -2.89 -20.75 6.77
C SER A 64 -2.35 -19.34 6.98
N LEU A 65 -3.24 -18.34 7.06
CA LEU A 65 -2.86 -16.96 7.38
C LEU A 65 -2.19 -16.90 8.77
N ASP A 66 -2.76 -17.58 9.77
CA ASP A 66 -2.24 -17.56 11.15
C ASP A 66 -0.88 -18.28 11.29
N THR A 67 -0.62 -19.30 10.47
CA THR A 67 0.59 -20.13 10.59
C THR A 67 1.72 -19.72 9.65
N LYS A 68 1.40 -19.28 8.42
CA LYS A 68 2.40 -18.93 7.41
C LYS A 68 2.84 -17.47 7.50
N LEU A 69 1.97 -16.57 7.97
CA LEU A 69 2.32 -15.16 8.06
C LEU A 69 3.13 -14.90 9.31
N PRO A 70 4.27 -14.22 9.17
CA PRO A 70 5.03 -13.84 10.35
C PRO A 70 4.30 -12.76 11.13
N LYS A 71 4.42 -12.84 12.47
CA LYS A 71 3.88 -11.82 13.37
C LYS A 71 4.58 -10.49 13.12
N LEU A 72 3.82 -9.49 12.70
CA LEU A 72 4.34 -8.18 12.36
C LEU A 72 4.55 -7.34 13.62
N ARG A 73 5.79 -6.89 13.86
CA ARG A 73 6.13 -6.00 14.99
C ARG A 73 6.93 -4.81 14.52
N TYR A 74 6.52 -3.62 14.94
CA TYR A 74 7.27 -2.40 14.70
C TYR A 74 7.51 -1.69 16.02
N ALA A 75 8.43 -0.73 16.05
CA ALA A 75 8.67 0.08 17.23
C ALA A 75 8.31 1.53 16.97
N ARG A 76 7.79 2.20 17.98
CA ARG A 76 7.80 3.66 18.07
C ARG A 76 8.99 4.09 18.92
N VAL A 77 9.90 4.89 18.36
CA VAL A 77 11.08 5.41 19.05
C VAL A 77 11.06 6.94 19.08
N PHE A 78 11.70 7.54 20.08
CA PHE A 78 11.83 8.99 20.19
C PHE A 78 13.29 9.36 20.08
N MET A 79 13.69 9.96 18.96
CA MET A 79 15.08 10.30 18.71
C MET A 79 15.23 11.49 17.76
N SER A 80 16.36 12.17 17.88
CA SER A 80 16.77 13.24 16.96
C SER A 80 17.40 12.67 15.69
N LEU A 81 17.50 13.49 14.65
CA LEU A 81 18.24 13.10 13.43
C LEU A 81 19.74 12.90 13.70
N SER A 82 20.34 13.60 14.66
CA SER A 82 21.76 13.41 14.99
C SER A 82 22.02 12.03 15.55
N SER A 83 21.10 11.50 16.35
CA SER A 83 21.16 10.14 16.90
C SER A 83 21.19 9.05 15.82
N LEU A 84 20.66 9.31 14.62
CA LEU A 84 20.78 8.39 13.48
C LEU A 84 22.23 8.25 12.99
N LEU A 85 23.06 9.27 13.19
CA LEU A 85 24.45 9.33 12.73
C LEU A 85 25.46 8.85 13.78
N GLU A 86 24.99 8.49 14.97
CA GLU A 86 25.82 8.20 16.13
C GLU A 86 25.99 6.68 16.36
N GLY A 87 27.19 6.34 16.86
CA GLY A 87 27.50 5.08 17.55
C GLY A 87 27.05 3.80 16.84
N ASP A 88 26.38 2.95 17.62
CA ASP A 88 25.98 1.61 17.21
C ASP A 88 24.78 1.63 16.27
N PHE A 89 23.88 2.61 16.38
CA PHE A 89 22.71 2.71 15.51
C PHE A 89 23.12 2.84 14.04
N PHE A 90 24.04 3.76 13.76
CA PHE A 90 24.51 4.03 12.40
C PHE A 90 25.22 2.81 11.78
N ASN A 91 26.05 2.11 12.55
CA ASN A 91 26.78 0.95 12.04
C ASN A 91 25.87 -0.27 11.88
N THR A 92 25.04 -0.56 12.89
CA THR A 92 24.18 -1.74 12.92
C THR A 92 23.06 -1.64 11.90
N TYR A 93 22.29 -0.55 11.87
CA TYR A 93 21.08 -0.49 11.06
C TYR A 93 21.25 0.19 9.71
N ILE A 94 22.16 1.17 9.61
CA ILE A 94 22.33 1.95 8.38
C ILE A 94 23.42 1.33 7.50
N LYS A 95 24.61 1.03 8.04
CA LYS A 95 25.71 0.48 7.26
C LYS A 95 25.57 -1.01 6.98
N ALA A 96 25.32 -1.82 8.02
CA ALA A 96 25.25 -3.28 7.90
C ALA A 96 23.82 -3.80 7.66
N GLY A 97 22.85 -3.26 8.40
CA GLY A 97 21.45 -3.69 8.37
C GLY A 97 20.60 -3.01 7.30
N ASN A 98 19.30 -3.29 7.33
CA ASN A 98 18.31 -2.61 6.50
C ASN A 98 17.05 -2.31 7.32
N ILE A 99 16.67 -1.05 7.37
CA ILE A 99 15.56 -0.58 8.18
C ILE A 99 14.62 0.30 7.36
N LEU A 100 13.39 0.36 7.83
CA LEU A 100 12.36 1.29 7.37
C LEU A 100 12.03 2.23 8.53
N MET A 101 12.17 3.54 8.34
CA MET A 101 11.74 4.52 9.33
C MET A 101 11.03 5.71 8.70
N ILE A 102 10.06 6.25 9.44
CA ILE A 102 9.33 7.46 9.08
C ILE A 102 9.02 8.25 10.35
N SER A 103 9.30 9.56 10.31
CA SER A 103 9.00 10.47 11.41
C SER A 103 7.51 10.85 11.44
N GLU A 104 7.06 11.40 12.56
CA GLU A 104 5.79 12.11 12.61
C GLU A 104 5.76 13.32 11.67
N GLY A 105 4.55 13.73 11.29
CA GLY A 105 4.28 14.88 10.42
C GLY A 105 3.41 14.51 9.22
N ARG A 106 2.83 15.52 8.57
CA ARG A 106 2.06 15.37 7.33
C ARG A 106 2.89 15.83 6.13
N SER A 107 3.15 14.91 5.21
CA SER A 107 3.82 15.21 3.93
C SER A 107 3.14 16.37 3.21
N GLY A 108 3.94 17.23 2.59
CA GLY A 108 3.49 18.46 1.93
C GLY A 108 3.21 19.63 2.89
N SER A 109 3.07 19.40 4.20
CA SER A 109 2.72 20.44 5.19
C SER A 109 3.80 20.61 6.27
N ASP A 110 4.14 19.52 6.96
CA ASP A 110 5.08 19.49 8.08
C ASP A 110 6.43 18.94 7.58
N ASN A 111 7.53 19.10 8.33
CA ASN A 111 8.78 18.44 7.93
C ASN A 111 8.67 16.94 8.22
N VAL A 112 8.92 16.12 7.21
CA VAL A 112 8.82 14.66 7.32
C VAL A 112 10.13 14.05 6.88
N TYR A 113 10.59 13.06 7.63
CA TYR A 113 11.84 12.37 7.39
C TYR A 113 11.59 10.89 7.20
N THR A 114 12.17 10.32 6.15
CA THR A 114 12.06 8.89 5.86
C THR A 114 13.44 8.29 5.64
N LEU A 115 13.64 7.07 6.11
CA LEU A 115 14.86 6.31 5.92
C LEU A 115 14.50 4.94 5.36
N ARG A 116 15.03 4.65 4.17
CA ARG A 116 14.87 3.36 3.49
C ARG A 116 16.12 3.08 2.67
N ASP A 117 16.57 1.84 2.67
CA ASP A 117 17.72 1.39 1.86
C ASP A 117 19.00 2.24 2.08
N GLY A 118 19.16 2.78 3.30
CA GLY A 118 20.26 3.67 3.69
C GLY A 118 20.17 5.09 3.11
N ILE A 119 19.06 5.45 2.46
CA ILE A 119 18.79 6.79 1.95
C ILE A 119 17.86 7.50 2.92
N LEU A 120 18.38 8.55 3.56
CA LEU A 120 17.61 9.46 4.39
C LEU A 120 17.05 10.58 3.51
N LYS A 121 15.73 10.67 3.41
CA LYS A 121 15.02 11.75 2.74
C LYS A 121 14.49 12.72 3.77
N LEU A 122 14.74 14.01 3.55
CA LEU A 122 14.24 15.10 4.37
C LEU A 122 13.32 15.97 3.51
N GLU A 123 12.05 15.99 3.87
CA GLU A 123 11.10 16.94 3.32
C GLU A 123 11.07 18.17 4.22
N LEU A 124 11.53 19.30 3.70
CA LEU A 124 11.76 20.51 4.48
C LEU A 124 10.97 21.69 3.93
N GLY A 125 10.38 22.49 4.82
CA GLY A 125 9.94 23.84 4.46
C GLY A 125 11.12 24.75 4.09
N LYS A 126 10.89 25.73 3.21
CA LYS A 126 11.91 26.68 2.71
C LYS A 126 12.84 27.24 3.78
N GLU A 127 12.29 27.81 4.86
CA GLU A 127 13.08 28.46 5.91
C GLU A 127 14.08 27.49 6.57
N ILE A 128 13.61 26.29 6.92
CA ILE A 128 14.45 25.27 7.56
C ILE A 128 15.47 24.74 6.56
N PHE A 129 15.07 24.49 5.31
CA PHE A 129 15.98 24.08 4.25
C PHE A 129 17.15 25.08 4.08
N GLU A 130 16.86 26.37 3.95
CA GLU A 130 17.88 27.43 3.81
C GLU A 130 18.82 27.48 5.02
N ARG A 131 18.29 27.30 6.24
CA ARG A 131 19.08 27.27 7.47
C ARG A 131 19.98 26.03 7.59
N THR A 132 19.51 24.86 7.14
CA THR A 132 20.34 23.64 7.16
C THR A 132 21.54 23.76 6.23
N GLY A 133 21.42 24.59 5.17
CA GLY A 133 22.41 24.69 4.12
C GLY A 133 22.68 23.36 3.44
N LEU A 134 21.75 22.40 3.43
CA LEU A 134 21.94 21.13 2.73
C LEU A 134 21.60 21.27 1.25
N THR A 135 22.13 20.38 0.41
CA THR A 135 21.80 20.35 -1.01
C THR A 135 20.50 19.57 -1.22
N GLY A 136 19.47 20.23 -1.74
CA GLY A 136 18.17 19.62 -2.03
C GLY A 136 17.59 20.11 -3.35
N LYS A 137 16.50 19.47 -3.77
CA LYS A 137 15.72 19.86 -4.95
C LYS A 137 14.40 20.47 -4.50
N PRO A 138 13.92 21.55 -5.14
CA PRO A 138 12.58 22.06 -4.86
C PRO A 138 11.54 21.02 -5.24
N ILE A 139 10.53 20.86 -4.40
CA ILE A 139 9.37 20.02 -4.69
C ILE A 139 8.39 20.87 -5.51
N ARG A 140 8.08 20.44 -6.73
CA ARG A 140 7.28 21.23 -7.68
C ARG A 140 5.83 21.31 -7.21
N SER A 141 5.38 22.50 -6.82
CA SER A 141 4.00 22.75 -6.35
C SER A 141 2.96 22.98 -7.45
N GLY A 142 3.15 22.39 -8.64
CA GLY A 142 2.16 22.46 -9.71
C GLY A 142 1.69 23.86 -10.14
N GLY A 143 2.45 24.93 -9.87
CA GLY A 143 2.09 26.31 -10.25
C GLY A 143 1.14 27.03 -9.28
N ARG A 144 0.83 26.48 -8.10
CA ARG A 144 -0.05 27.13 -7.12
C ARG A 144 0.65 28.31 -6.42
N LYS A 145 0.07 29.50 -6.57
CA LYS A 145 0.62 30.79 -6.07
C LYS A 145 0.66 30.94 -4.55
N HIS A 146 -0.05 30.07 -3.80
CA HIS A 146 -0.25 30.19 -2.35
C HIS A 146 0.36 29.06 -1.52
N VAL A 147 1.10 28.14 -2.13
CA VAL A 147 1.67 26.99 -1.43
C VAL A 147 3.07 27.33 -0.98
N LYS A 148 3.39 27.03 0.28
CA LYS A 148 4.74 27.23 0.82
C LYS A 148 5.72 26.39 0.00
N GLU A 149 6.79 27.01 -0.49
CA GLU A 149 7.86 26.28 -1.18
C GLU A 149 8.50 25.25 -0.23
N ARG A 150 8.71 24.04 -0.75
CA ARG A 150 9.29 22.91 -0.01
C ARG A 150 10.43 22.30 -0.79
N TYR A 151 11.34 21.65 -0.08
CA TYR A 151 12.56 21.09 -0.62
C TYR A 151 12.74 19.66 -0.15
N LEU A 152 13.16 18.80 -1.08
CA LEU A 152 13.55 17.42 -0.80
C LEU A 152 15.07 17.32 -0.79
N VAL A 153 15.62 16.91 0.35
CA VAL A 153 17.04 16.58 0.52
C VAL A 153 17.16 15.06 0.59
N GLU A 154 17.98 14.46 -0.27
CA GLU A 154 18.23 13.02 -0.25
C GLU A 154 19.70 12.76 0.10
N ILE A 155 19.93 12.01 1.18
CA ILE A 155 21.26 11.72 1.71
C ILE A 155 21.44 10.20 1.72
N ASN A 156 22.33 9.70 0.86
CA ASN A 156 22.74 8.30 0.93
C ASN A 156 23.79 8.14 2.04
N LEU A 157 23.36 7.62 3.19
CA LEU A 157 24.18 7.42 4.39
C LEU A 157 25.14 6.23 4.25
N ARG A 158 25.01 5.39 3.23
CA ARG A 158 25.90 4.24 2.95
C ARG A 158 27.12 4.60 2.11
N LEU A 159 27.20 5.82 1.58
CA LEU A 159 28.38 6.23 0.81
C LEU A 159 29.68 6.17 1.64
N PRO A 160 30.84 5.87 1.04
CA PRO A 160 32.13 5.88 1.73
C PRO A 160 32.52 7.25 2.31
N SER A 161 31.91 8.34 1.81
CA SER A 161 32.09 9.70 2.33
C SER A 161 31.29 9.99 3.61
N MET A 162 30.37 9.10 4.00
CA MET A 162 29.52 9.24 5.19
C MET A 162 30.21 8.62 6.40
N LEU A 163 31.28 9.29 6.81
CA LEU A 163 32.15 8.97 7.93
C LEU A 163 32.60 10.26 8.61
N HIS A 164 32.74 10.22 9.93
CA HIS A 164 33.29 11.32 10.72
C HIS A 164 34.65 11.79 10.18
N GLY A 165 34.88 13.10 10.19
CA GLY A 165 36.08 13.75 9.64
C GLY A 165 36.00 14.11 8.15
N LYS A 166 34.98 13.65 7.41
CA LYS A 166 34.74 14.11 6.03
C LYS A 166 33.86 15.36 6.04
N LYS A 167 34.28 16.41 5.32
CA LYS A 167 33.55 17.70 5.25
C LYS A 167 32.06 17.57 4.92
N GLY A 168 31.70 16.64 4.02
CA GLY A 168 30.31 16.40 3.66
C GLY A 168 29.48 15.83 4.81
N PHE A 169 30.02 14.85 5.53
CA PHE A 169 29.37 14.24 6.68
C PHE A 169 29.29 15.20 7.87
N GLU A 170 30.36 15.97 8.14
CA GLU A 170 30.38 16.99 9.18
C GLU A 170 29.33 18.08 8.95
N ARG A 171 29.08 18.47 7.70
CA ARG A 171 28.00 19.42 7.36
C ARG A 171 26.61 18.86 7.70
N ILE A 172 26.39 17.56 7.45
CA ILE A 172 25.12 16.89 7.77
C ILE A 172 24.96 16.81 9.29
N ALA A 173 25.99 16.34 10.00
CA ALA A 173 26.00 16.27 11.45
C ALA A 173 25.76 17.65 12.10
N TRP A 174 26.38 18.71 11.55
CA TRP A 174 26.14 20.08 11.99
C TRP A 174 24.67 20.49 11.79
N ALA A 175 24.09 20.22 10.62
CA ALA A 175 22.69 20.55 10.35
C ALA A 175 21.74 19.83 11.32
N PHE A 176 22.00 18.55 11.62
CA PHE A 176 21.17 17.76 12.54
C PHE A 176 21.34 18.17 13.99
N LYS A 177 22.50 18.72 14.37
CA LYS A 177 22.76 19.16 15.75
C LYS A 177 22.31 20.61 16.03
N ASN A 178 22.30 21.48 15.02
CA ASN A 178 22.10 22.93 15.23
C ASN A 178 20.82 23.48 14.58
N VAL A 179 20.22 22.75 13.64
CA VAL A 179 19.03 23.21 12.90
C VAL A 179 17.87 22.23 13.04
N LEU A 180 18.13 20.93 12.85
CA LEU A 180 17.15 19.85 13.00
C LEU A 180 17.38 19.09 14.32
N ASP A 181 17.49 19.85 15.41
CA ASP A 181 17.95 19.40 16.73
C ASP A 181 16.83 18.83 17.61
N HIS A 182 15.58 18.93 17.18
CA HIS A 182 14.44 18.40 17.89
C HIS A 182 14.39 16.86 17.85
N SER A 183 13.99 16.27 18.98
CA SER A 183 13.61 14.87 19.04
C SER A 183 12.22 14.69 18.44
N LEU A 184 12.03 13.61 17.67
CA LEU A 184 10.80 13.31 16.95
C LEU A 184 10.34 11.91 17.31
N ALA A 185 9.03 11.67 17.21
CA ALA A 185 8.51 10.32 17.16
C ALA A 185 8.79 9.69 15.78
N TRP A 186 9.32 8.47 15.79
CA TRP A 186 9.56 7.67 14.60
C TRP A 186 8.84 6.34 14.71
N LEU A 187 8.30 5.87 13.60
CA LEU A 187 8.02 4.46 13.41
C LEU A 187 9.26 3.79 12.83
N PHE A 188 9.64 2.63 13.37
CA PHE A 188 10.83 1.88 13.03
C PHE A 188 10.46 0.42 12.77
N TYR A 189 11.01 -0.14 11.69
CA TYR A 189 10.92 -1.55 11.37
C TYR A 189 12.27 -2.07 10.85
N ASP A 190 12.72 -3.21 11.38
CA ASP A 190 13.93 -3.89 10.91
C ASP A 190 13.59 -4.93 9.83
N LEU A 191 14.05 -4.67 8.61
CA LEU A 191 13.84 -5.53 7.45
C LEU A 191 14.85 -6.69 7.37
N ALA A 192 15.98 -6.58 8.07
CA ALA A 192 17.03 -7.60 8.10
C ALA A 192 16.79 -8.67 9.16
N SER A 193 15.94 -8.37 10.15
CA SER A 193 15.58 -9.26 11.24
C SER A 193 14.84 -10.52 10.76
N GLU A 194 15.30 -11.68 11.21
CA GLU A 194 14.59 -12.97 11.02
C GLU A 194 13.24 -12.99 11.74
N SER A 195 13.05 -12.11 12.74
CA SER A 195 11.81 -12.02 13.53
C SER A 195 10.73 -11.14 12.89
N ASN A 196 10.90 -10.71 11.63
CA ASN A 196 9.96 -9.87 10.88
C ASN A 196 9.59 -8.59 11.65
N GLY A 197 10.61 -7.78 11.86
CA GLY A 197 10.53 -6.51 12.56
C GLY A 197 11.43 -6.46 13.78
N VAL A 198 10.98 -5.78 14.82
CA VAL A 198 11.80 -5.50 16.00
C VAL A 198 11.77 -6.65 17.00
N SER A 199 12.94 -7.14 17.38
CA SER A 199 13.09 -8.12 18.47
C SER A 199 12.90 -7.44 19.83
N SER A 200 12.27 -8.15 20.78
CA SER A 200 12.07 -7.66 22.16
C SER A 200 13.37 -7.37 22.90
N ASP A 201 14.46 -8.04 22.51
CA ASP A 201 15.75 -7.97 23.21
C ASP A 201 16.78 -7.06 22.53
N ASP A 202 16.40 -6.33 21.48
CA ASP A 202 17.32 -5.56 20.66
C ASP A 202 18.05 -4.49 21.48
N SER A 203 19.34 -4.74 21.75
CA SER A 203 20.18 -3.88 22.57
C SER A 203 20.47 -2.53 21.91
N SER A 204 20.45 -2.47 20.58
CA SER A 204 20.83 -1.27 19.83
C SER A 204 19.72 -0.21 19.79
N LEU A 205 18.48 -0.58 20.14
CA LEU A 205 17.37 0.35 20.34
C LEU A 205 17.19 0.79 21.80
N LYS A 206 17.79 0.10 22.79
CA LYS A 206 17.51 0.33 24.23
C LYS A 206 17.74 1.78 24.70
N GLY A 207 18.65 2.52 24.05
CA GLY A 207 18.90 3.93 24.36
C GLY A 207 17.79 4.90 23.94
N ASN A 208 16.89 4.47 23.03
CA ASN A 208 15.86 5.33 22.42
C ASN A 208 14.44 5.04 22.94
N HIS A 209 14.33 4.31 24.07
CA HIS A 209 13.07 3.91 24.70
C HIS A 209 12.02 3.37 23.71
N PRO A 210 12.32 2.29 22.97
CA PRO A 210 11.44 1.76 21.95
C PRO A 210 10.16 1.22 22.58
N HIS A 211 9.02 1.70 22.08
CA HIS A 211 7.72 1.12 22.37
C HIS A 211 7.38 0.13 21.24
N ILE A 212 7.58 -1.16 21.52
CA ILE A 212 7.31 -2.24 20.56
C ILE A 212 5.79 -2.45 20.49
N LEU A 213 5.28 -2.52 19.27
CA LEU A 213 3.87 -2.62 18.94
C LEU A 213 3.66 -3.85 18.06
N ASP A 214 2.79 -4.75 18.51
CA ASP A 214 2.31 -5.88 17.72
C ASP A 214 1.19 -5.41 16.78
N CYS A 215 1.20 -5.89 15.54
CA CYS A 215 0.16 -5.60 14.56
C CYS A 215 -0.65 -6.88 14.29
N GLU A 216 -1.77 -7.02 14.98
CA GLU A 216 -2.74 -8.10 14.78
C GLU A 216 -3.93 -7.62 13.94
N PRO A 217 -4.53 -8.49 13.11
CA PRO A 217 -5.69 -8.11 12.31
C PRO A 217 -6.93 -7.91 13.18
N VAL A 218 -7.65 -6.83 12.95
CA VAL A 218 -9.03 -6.68 13.42
C VAL A 218 -9.95 -7.36 12.41
N ARG A 219 -10.68 -8.38 12.86
CA ARG A 219 -11.68 -9.10 12.06
C ARG A 219 -13.06 -8.46 12.23
N THR A 220 -13.70 -8.13 11.11
CA THR A 220 -15.09 -7.68 11.04
C THR A 220 -15.88 -8.61 10.13
N VAL A 221 -17.13 -8.92 10.49
CA VAL A 221 -18.04 -9.76 9.68
C VAL A 221 -19.23 -8.91 9.28
N TYR A 222 -19.56 -8.92 7.99
CA TYR A 222 -20.73 -8.28 7.41
C TYR A 222 -21.67 -9.37 6.90
N GLN A 223 -22.92 -9.34 7.34
CA GLN A 223 -23.92 -10.36 7.00
C GLN A 223 -24.79 -9.91 5.85
N GLU A 224 -25.23 -10.86 5.01
CA GLU A 224 -26.19 -10.62 3.94
C GLU A 224 -25.84 -9.44 3.01
N VAL A 225 -24.55 -9.27 2.70
CA VAL A 225 -24.09 -8.27 1.75
C VAL A 225 -24.40 -8.74 0.33
N LEU A 226 -25.04 -7.91 -0.48
CA LEU A 226 -25.22 -8.16 -1.90
C LEU A 226 -23.86 -8.06 -2.61
N VAL A 227 -23.39 -9.19 -3.12
CA VAL A 227 -22.15 -9.30 -3.90
C VAL A 227 -22.50 -9.25 -5.39
N PRO A 228 -22.01 -8.25 -6.14
CA PRO A 228 -22.24 -8.14 -7.59
C PRO A 228 -21.51 -9.25 -8.34
N THR A 229 -21.88 -9.48 -9.59
CA THR A 229 -21.26 -10.54 -10.39
C THR A 229 -19.84 -10.15 -10.80
N LEU A 230 -18.84 -10.78 -10.19
CA LEU A 230 -17.43 -10.60 -10.51
C LEU A 230 -17.02 -11.50 -11.70
N LYS A 231 -17.44 -11.15 -12.92
CA LYS A 231 -17.10 -11.89 -14.14
C LYS A 231 -15.61 -11.68 -14.51
N GLY A 232 -15.00 -12.66 -15.17
CA GLY A 232 -13.65 -12.51 -15.72
C GLY A 232 -13.62 -11.45 -16.82
N LEU A 233 -12.62 -10.56 -16.80
CA LEU A 233 -12.44 -9.51 -17.79
C LEU A 233 -11.67 -10.05 -19.01
N ASP A 234 -12.35 -10.72 -19.95
CA ASP A 234 -11.75 -11.10 -21.23
C ASP A 234 -11.93 -9.95 -22.23
N SER A 235 -10.82 -9.36 -22.69
CA SER A 235 -10.82 -8.11 -23.47
C SER A 235 -10.57 -8.36 -24.97
N THR A 236 -11.60 -8.24 -25.81
CA THR A 236 -11.44 -8.01 -27.26
C THR A 236 -12.45 -6.98 -27.74
N GLU A 237 -11.96 -5.88 -28.33
CA GLU A 237 -12.66 -4.70 -28.93
C GLU A 237 -12.71 -3.41 -28.08
N THR A 238 -12.83 -2.25 -28.75
CA THR A 238 -12.76 -0.90 -28.16
C THR A 238 -14.05 -0.43 -27.50
N VAL A 239 -15.21 -0.94 -27.91
CA VAL A 239 -16.50 -0.69 -27.22
C VAL A 239 -16.48 -1.35 -25.83
N LEU A 240 -15.84 -2.52 -25.75
CA LEU A 240 -15.64 -3.25 -24.51
C LEU A 240 -14.75 -2.47 -23.52
N GLU A 241 -13.82 -1.61 -23.96
CA GLU A 241 -12.93 -0.86 -23.04
C GLU A 241 -13.70 0.12 -22.15
N GLN A 242 -14.70 0.81 -22.69
CA GLN A 242 -15.50 1.75 -21.91
C GLN A 242 -16.43 1.02 -20.93
N GLU A 243 -17.09 -0.06 -21.38
CA GLU A 243 -17.90 -0.92 -20.51
C GLU A 243 -17.06 -1.56 -19.40
N LEU A 244 -15.84 -2.00 -19.73
CA LEU A 244 -14.88 -2.56 -18.78
C LEU A 244 -14.49 -1.53 -17.71
N ARG A 245 -14.25 -0.29 -18.15
CA ARG A 245 -13.90 0.82 -17.27
C ARG A 245 -15.05 1.12 -16.31
N ASP A 246 -16.26 1.26 -16.83
CA ASP A 246 -17.45 1.56 -16.02
C ASP A 246 -17.71 0.43 -15.00
N HIS A 247 -17.58 -0.83 -15.42
CA HIS A 247 -17.68 -1.97 -14.51
C HIS A 247 -16.57 -1.96 -13.42
N CYS A 248 -15.33 -1.65 -13.77
CA CYS A 248 -14.25 -1.54 -12.78
C CYS A 248 -14.50 -0.40 -11.78
N ASP A 249 -15.01 0.74 -12.26
CA ASP A 249 -15.33 1.89 -11.41
C ASP A 249 -16.47 1.53 -10.44
N GLU A 250 -17.54 0.89 -10.92
CA GLU A 250 -18.67 0.39 -10.12
C GLU A 250 -18.25 -0.64 -9.05
N ILE A 251 -17.42 -1.63 -9.41
CA ILE A 251 -16.89 -2.61 -8.46
C ILE A 251 -15.97 -1.96 -7.42
N SER A 252 -15.17 -0.97 -7.82
CA SER A 252 -14.32 -0.24 -6.88
C SER A 252 -15.14 0.57 -5.87
N GLU A 253 -16.25 1.18 -6.32
CA GLU A 253 -17.18 1.89 -5.45
C GLU A 253 -17.89 0.93 -4.49
N TRP A 254 -18.35 -0.22 -4.98
CA TRP A 254 -18.93 -1.27 -4.14
C TRP A 254 -17.96 -1.75 -3.06
N LEU A 255 -16.69 -2.04 -3.41
CA LEU A 255 -15.68 -2.41 -2.43
C LEU A 255 -15.48 -1.32 -1.36
N ALA A 256 -15.47 -0.04 -1.76
CA ALA A 256 -15.38 1.07 -0.82
C ALA A 256 -16.59 1.12 0.12
N MET A 257 -17.80 0.87 -0.39
CA MET A 257 -19.03 0.83 0.41
C MET A 257 -19.02 -0.33 1.42
N VAL A 258 -18.46 -1.49 1.06
CA VAL A 258 -18.23 -2.61 1.97
C VAL A 258 -17.22 -2.23 3.06
N THR A 259 -16.08 -1.61 2.69
CA THR A 259 -15.06 -1.14 3.65
C THR A 259 -15.63 -0.14 4.66
N LEU A 260 -16.56 0.71 4.24
CA LEU A 260 -17.25 1.67 5.10
C LEU A 260 -18.30 1.04 6.02
N GLY A 261 -18.62 -0.25 5.86
CA GLY A 261 -19.71 -0.91 6.56
C GLY A 261 -21.07 -0.29 6.23
N SER A 262 -21.23 0.20 5.00
CA SER A 262 -22.42 0.93 4.59
C SER A 262 -23.65 0.02 4.55
N PRO A 263 -24.81 0.42 5.11
CA PRO A 263 -26.02 -0.40 5.01
C PRO A 263 -26.58 -0.49 3.58
N ARG A 264 -26.09 0.34 2.65
CA ARG A 264 -26.56 0.36 1.25
C ARG A 264 -26.19 -0.89 0.45
N VAL A 265 -25.25 -1.70 0.94
CA VAL A 265 -24.84 -2.95 0.29
C VAL A 265 -25.55 -4.19 0.86
N LEU A 266 -26.45 -4.02 1.83
CA LEU A 266 -27.17 -5.14 2.45
C LEU A 266 -28.35 -5.57 1.58
N ALA A 267 -28.67 -6.87 1.58
CA ALA A 267 -29.84 -7.40 0.87
C ALA A 267 -31.18 -6.95 1.46
N SER A 268 -31.17 -6.57 2.74
CA SER A 268 -32.33 -6.04 3.47
C SER A 268 -32.50 -4.53 3.33
N ASP A 269 -31.73 -3.90 2.43
CA ASP A 269 -31.74 -2.46 2.28
C ASP A 269 -33.02 -1.93 1.62
N ASP A 270 -33.62 -0.90 2.23
CA ASP A 270 -34.88 -0.27 1.80
C ASP A 270 -34.84 1.25 2.07
N VAL A 271 -33.82 1.95 1.56
CA VAL A 271 -33.80 3.42 1.64
C VAL A 271 -34.68 4.02 0.57
N ASP A 272 -35.31 5.13 0.94
CA ASP A 272 -35.97 6.00 0.00
C ASP A 272 -34.97 6.46 -1.10
N PRO A 273 -35.24 6.18 -2.39
CA PRO A 273 -34.40 6.62 -3.50
C PRO A 273 -34.20 8.14 -3.59
N TYR A 274 -35.07 8.93 -2.95
CA TYR A 274 -34.89 10.38 -2.82
C TYR A 274 -33.72 10.74 -1.90
N LEU A 275 -33.41 9.91 -0.91
CA LEU A 275 -32.32 10.11 0.05
C LEU A 275 -30.99 9.55 -0.48
N CYS A 276 -31.01 8.39 -1.13
CA CYS A 276 -29.80 7.75 -1.67
C CYS A 276 -30.12 7.01 -2.96
N ARG A 277 -29.32 7.25 -4.00
CA ARG A 277 -29.47 6.62 -5.32
C ARG A 277 -28.45 5.52 -5.58
N TYR A 278 -27.58 5.24 -4.63
CA TYR A 278 -26.61 4.17 -4.77
C TYR A 278 -27.34 2.83 -4.83
N SER A 279 -26.95 1.99 -5.78
CA SER A 279 -27.41 0.61 -5.91
C SER A 279 -26.20 -0.28 -6.16
N VAL A 280 -26.22 -1.50 -5.63
CA VAL A 280 -25.17 -2.49 -5.92
C VAL A 280 -25.13 -2.75 -7.44
N PRO A 281 -23.94 -2.85 -8.06
CA PRO A 281 -23.82 -3.12 -9.49
C PRO A 281 -24.53 -4.42 -9.87
N ASP A 282 -25.23 -4.43 -11.01
CA ASP A 282 -26.01 -5.57 -11.49
C ASP A 282 -26.89 -6.21 -10.39
N VAL A 283 -27.62 -5.38 -9.63
CA VAL A 283 -28.38 -5.80 -8.43
C VAL A 283 -29.29 -7.01 -8.66
N ASP A 284 -29.84 -7.15 -9.87
CA ASP A 284 -30.72 -8.26 -10.26
C ASP A 284 -29.97 -9.61 -10.32
N GLU A 285 -28.65 -9.59 -10.58
CA GLU A 285 -27.77 -10.77 -10.59
C GLU A 285 -27.00 -10.94 -9.26
N ALA A 286 -26.96 -9.91 -8.42
CA ALA A 286 -26.21 -9.90 -7.17
C ALA A 286 -26.75 -10.93 -6.17
N LYS A 287 -25.83 -11.59 -5.45
CA LYS A 287 -26.18 -12.63 -4.48
C LYS A 287 -25.81 -12.21 -3.05
N PRO A 288 -26.72 -12.38 -2.08
CA PRO A 288 -26.39 -12.17 -0.67
C PRO A 288 -25.31 -13.15 -0.22
N ALA A 289 -24.29 -12.64 0.46
CA ALA A 289 -23.25 -13.45 1.06
C ALA A 289 -22.67 -12.77 2.32
N ASP A 290 -22.19 -13.58 3.24
CA ASP A 290 -21.44 -13.11 4.40
C ASP A 290 -20.00 -12.81 3.99
N ILE A 291 -19.50 -11.64 4.36
CA ILE A 291 -18.18 -11.12 4.02
C ILE A 291 -17.36 -10.92 5.30
N VAL A 292 -16.08 -11.26 5.23
CA VAL A 292 -15.10 -10.99 6.29
C VAL A 292 -14.14 -9.89 5.82
N SER A 293 -13.90 -8.91 6.67
CA SER A 293 -12.79 -7.96 6.56
C SER A 293 -11.73 -8.28 7.62
N LEU A 294 -10.46 -8.36 7.20
CA LEU A 294 -9.29 -8.47 8.06
C LEU A 294 -8.45 -7.21 7.88
N LYS A 295 -8.28 -6.42 8.95
CA LYS A 295 -7.63 -5.12 8.88
C LYS A 295 -6.42 -5.03 9.80
N TRP A 296 -5.25 -4.81 9.21
CA TRP A 296 -4.01 -4.54 9.93
C TRP A 296 -3.69 -3.05 9.93
N HIS A 297 -3.17 -2.54 11.03
CA HIS A 297 -2.90 -1.12 11.23
C HIS A 297 -1.58 -0.87 11.96
N GLY A 298 -0.69 -0.06 11.37
CA GLY A 298 0.63 0.21 11.93
C GLY A 298 1.64 0.60 10.87
N LEU A 299 2.88 0.09 10.96
CA LEU A 299 3.89 0.21 9.91
C LEU A 299 4.08 -1.14 9.23
N LEU A 300 3.54 -1.30 8.02
CA LEU A 300 3.57 -2.55 7.26
C LEU A 300 4.62 -2.47 6.13
N PRO A 301 5.66 -3.31 6.15
CA PRO A 301 6.69 -3.29 5.10
C PRO A 301 6.20 -4.02 3.84
N PRO A 302 6.63 -3.60 2.64
CA PRO A 302 6.23 -4.22 1.36
C PRO A 302 6.47 -5.72 1.28
N LYS A 303 7.55 -6.21 1.91
CA LYS A 303 7.88 -7.64 1.92
C LYS A 303 6.80 -8.47 2.64
N TRP A 304 6.38 -8.02 3.83
CA TRP A 304 5.31 -8.69 4.59
C TRP A 304 3.99 -8.65 3.81
N ILE A 305 3.69 -7.50 3.20
CA ILE A 305 2.49 -7.33 2.39
C ILE A 305 2.48 -8.28 1.19
N MET A 306 3.63 -8.44 0.52
CA MET A 306 3.79 -9.39 -0.57
C MET A 306 3.59 -10.82 -0.10
N GLU A 307 4.12 -11.21 1.07
CA GLU A 307 3.91 -12.54 1.66
C GLU A 307 2.42 -12.80 1.96
N LEU A 308 1.70 -11.81 2.50
CA LEU A 308 0.24 -11.86 2.66
C LEU A 308 -0.46 -12.07 1.32
N PHE A 309 -0.18 -11.25 0.32
CA PHE A 309 -0.80 -11.35 -1.00
C PHE A 309 -0.55 -12.72 -1.67
N LEU A 310 0.67 -13.24 -1.61
CA LEU A 310 1.03 -14.55 -2.16
C LEU A 310 0.37 -15.70 -1.40
N THR A 311 0.19 -15.56 -0.08
CA THR A 311 -0.51 -16.55 0.75
C THR A 311 -1.99 -16.61 0.38
N LEU A 312 -2.64 -15.45 0.23
CA LEU A 312 -4.02 -15.34 -0.26
C LEU A 312 -4.17 -15.96 -1.65
N LEU A 313 -3.27 -15.64 -2.59
CA LEU A 313 -3.30 -16.18 -3.95
C LEU A 313 -3.18 -17.70 -3.98
N ARG A 314 -2.28 -18.29 -3.18
CA ARG A 314 -2.01 -19.73 -3.19
C ARG A 314 -3.12 -20.53 -2.52
N ASP A 315 -3.59 -20.04 -1.37
CA ASP A 315 -4.43 -20.85 -0.49
C ASP A 315 -5.92 -20.64 -0.75
N THR A 316 -6.31 -19.55 -1.42
CA THR A 316 -7.68 -19.40 -1.94
C THR A 316 -7.88 -20.42 -3.07
N PRO A 317 -8.94 -21.25 -3.05
CA PRO A 317 -9.19 -22.28 -4.05
C PRO A 317 -9.59 -21.70 -5.43
N GLN A 318 -9.14 -22.33 -6.52
CA GLN A 318 -9.38 -21.85 -7.89
C GLN A 318 -10.60 -22.49 -8.58
N LYS A 319 -10.93 -23.73 -8.24
CA LYS A 319 -11.82 -24.60 -9.04
C LYS A 319 -12.88 -25.28 -8.16
N ASP A 320 -13.60 -24.51 -7.34
CA ASP A 320 -14.79 -25.01 -6.65
C ASP A 320 -16.05 -24.41 -7.26
N SER A 321 -16.96 -25.29 -7.66
CA SER A 321 -18.12 -25.03 -8.54
C SER A 321 -19.23 -24.16 -7.94
N GLU A 322 -19.16 -23.78 -6.65
CA GLU A 322 -20.25 -23.04 -5.99
C GLU A 322 -19.80 -21.89 -5.08
N ALA A 323 -18.50 -21.63 -4.93
CA ALA A 323 -18.02 -20.62 -3.98
C ALA A 323 -17.42 -19.40 -4.67
N LEU A 324 -17.85 -18.22 -4.21
CA LEU A 324 -17.30 -16.89 -4.52
C LEU A 324 -15.80 -16.84 -4.16
N ASN A 325 -14.92 -17.39 -5.00
CA ASN A 325 -13.49 -17.52 -4.72
C ASN A 325 -12.71 -16.26 -5.13
N TRP A 326 -13.16 -15.12 -4.61
CA TRP A 326 -12.52 -13.83 -4.79
C TRP A 326 -12.00 -13.31 -3.46
N PHE A 327 -11.04 -12.39 -3.54
CA PHE A 327 -10.67 -11.53 -2.43
C PHE A 327 -10.23 -10.18 -2.98
N ALA A 328 -10.55 -9.13 -2.23
CA ALA A 328 -9.99 -7.81 -2.42
C ALA A 328 -8.91 -7.57 -1.38
N PHE A 329 -7.75 -7.11 -1.82
CA PHE A 329 -6.59 -6.78 -1.03
C PHE A 329 -6.32 -5.28 -1.21
N SER A 330 -6.44 -4.49 -0.16
CA SER A 330 -6.22 -3.04 -0.21
C SER A 330 -5.11 -2.61 0.75
N ALA A 331 -4.34 -1.61 0.34
CA ALA A 331 -3.26 -1.04 1.13
C ALA A 331 -3.27 0.48 1.01
N SER A 332 -3.29 1.17 2.16
CA SER A 332 -3.25 2.64 2.25
C SER A 332 -1.90 3.10 2.80
N ALA A 333 -1.29 4.08 2.14
CA ALA A 333 0.00 4.64 2.53
C ALA A 333 -0.06 5.38 3.88
N LEU A 334 1.06 5.42 4.59
CA LEU A 334 1.24 6.24 5.80
C LEU A 334 1.48 7.70 5.40
N GLY A 335 0.39 8.35 5.04
CA GLY A 335 0.42 9.68 4.42
C GLY A 335 0.77 9.62 2.94
N ARG A 336 0.35 10.66 2.21
CA ARG A 336 0.64 10.81 0.79
C ARG A 336 2.13 11.03 0.58
N GLU A 337 2.75 10.36 -0.39
CA GLU A 337 4.12 10.72 -0.77
C GLU A 337 4.14 12.18 -1.28
N ALA A 338 5.03 13.01 -0.76
CA ALA A 338 5.13 14.42 -1.16
C ALA A 338 5.50 14.59 -2.65
N VAL A 339 6.12 13.56 -3.23
CA VAL A 339 6.44 13.46 -4.65
C VAL A 339 5.57 12.34 -5.22
N GLU A 340 4.98 12.56 -6.40
CA GLU A 340 4.05 11.63 -7.07
C GLU A 340 2.69 11.42 -6.39
N GLY A 341 2.51 11.73 -5.11
CA GLY A 341 1.18 11.73 -4.47
C GLY A 341 0.59 10.35 -4.22
N LYS A 342 1.39 9.28 -4.27
CA LYS A 342 0.92 7.90 -4.04
C LYS A 342 0.22 7.76 -2.69
N ASP A 343 -0.99 7.21 -2.70
CA ASP A 343 -1.88 7.13 -1.54
C ASP A 343 -2.23 5.67 -1.18
N GLY A 344 -1.99 4.72 -2.10
CA GLY A 344 -2.26 3.31 -1.87
C GLY A 344 -2.72 2.59 -3.13
N TYR A 345 -3.22 1.37 -2.95
CA TYR A 345 -3.71 0.54 -4.03
C TYR A 345 -4.72 -0.49 -3.52
N THR A 346 -5.57 -0.97 -4.43
CA THR A 346 -6.53 -2.05 -4.21
C THR A 346 -6.38 -3.09 -5.31
N VAL A 347 -6.36 -4.36 -4.96
CA VAL A 347 -6.23 -5.49 -5.87
C VAL A 347 -7.40 -6.44 -5.63
N LEU A 348 -8.28 -6.58 -6.62
CA LEU A 348 -9.32 -7.59 -6.61
C LEU A 348 -8.87 -8.78 -7.43
N THR A 349 -8.80 -9.96 -6.83
CA THR A 349 -8.61 -11.21 -7.59
C THR A 349 -9.97 -11.81 -7.89
N LEU A 350 -10.21 -12.07 -9.17
CA LEU A 350 -11.51 -12.54 -9.64
C LEU A 350 -11.61 -14.07 -9.51
N PRO A 351 -12.84 -14.59 -9.39
CA PRO A 351 -13.08 -16.02 -9.52
C PRO A 351 -12.55 -16.55 -10.87
N SER A 352 -12.12 -17.81 -10.90
CA SER A 352 -11.79 -18.45 -12.18
C SER A 352 -13.07 -18.62 -13.00
N VAL A 353 -13.08 -18.14 -14.24
CA VAL A 353 -14.17 -18.44 -15.17
C VAL A 353 -13.88 -19.84 -15.74
N ASP A 354 -14.79 -20.78 -15.56
CA ASP A 354 -14.75 -22.03 -16.31
C ASP A 354 -14.90 -21.68 -17.79
N GLY A 355 -13.94 -22.09 -18.61
CA GLY A 355 -13.98 -21.86 -20.05
C GLY A 355 -15.23 -22.48 -20.68
N ALA A 356 -16.27 -21.66 -20.86
CA ALA A 356 -17.38 -21.96 -21.73
C ALA A 356 -16.92 -21.73 -23.19
N ASP A 357 -16.16 -22.70 -23.72
CA ASP A 357 -16.22 -23.15 -25.13
C ASP A 357 -15.03 -24.09 -25.44
N ASN A 358 -15.10 -25.33 -24.94
CA ASN A 358 -14.29 -26.43 -25.44
C ASN A 358 -14.84 -26.95 -26.79
N ASN A 359 -14.84 -26.11 -27.82
CA ASN A 359 -15.13 -26.52 -29.20
C ASN A 359 -14.17 -25.91 -30.22
N VAL A 360 -12.88 -25.84 -29.88
CA VAL A 360 -11.82 -25.65 -30.88
C VAL A 360 -10.90 -26.87 -30.86
N GLN A 361 -10.77 -27.46 -32.05
CA GLN A 361 -10.03 -28.68 -32.34
C GLN A 361 -8.66 -28.72 -31.66
N LYS A 362 -8.43 -29.81 -30.91
CA LYS A 362 -7.12 -30.20 -30.39
C LYS A 362 -6.10 -30.31 -31.53
N THR A 363 -5.19 -29.34 -31.61
CA THR A 363 -3.86 -29.55 -32.16
C THR A 363 -2.83 -29.22 -31.09
N SER A 364 -1.96 -30.20 -30.87
CA SER A 364 -0.92 -30.25 -29.86
C SER A 364 -0.05 -28.98 -29.85
N ASP A 365 -0.09 -28.24 -28.75
CA ASP A 365 1.06 -27.55 -28.15
C ASP A 365 0.69 -27.12 -26.72
N THR A 366 1.59 -27.42 -25.78
CA THR A 366 1.68 -27.01 -24.36
C THR A 366 0.47 -26.27 -23.76
N ILE A 367 -0.35 -26.97 -22.95
CA ILE A 367 -1.39 -26.35 -22.12
C ILE A 367 -0.67 -25.55 -21.01
N PHE A 368 -0.47 -24.25 -21.22
CA PHE A 368 -0.21 -23.34 -20.10
C PHE A 368 -1.55 -23.17 -19.37
N GLU A 369 -1.66 -23.66 -18.14
CA GLU A 369 -2.79 -23.28 -17.28
C GLU A 369 -2.85 -21.75 -17.22
N SER A 370 -3.99 -21.16 -17.56
CA SER A 370 -4.18 -19.71 -17.49
C SER A 370 -4.25 -19.30 -16.02
N GLY A 371 -3.41 -18.36 -15.59
CA GLY A 371 -3.46 -17.87 -14.21
C GLY A 371 -4.70 -17.01 -13.94
N ARG A 372 -4.95 -16.70 -12.66
CA ARG A 372 -6.11 -15.89 -12.23
C ARG A 372 -6.07 -14.48 -12.82
N SER A 373 -7.23 -13.95 -13.18
CA SER A 373 -7.39 -12.54 -13.52
C SER A 373 -7.51 -11.69 -12.25
N CYS A 374 -6.96 -10.48 -12.31
CA CYS A 374 -7.08 -9.49 -11.25
C CYS A 374 -7.25 -8.08 -11.82
N VAL A 375 -7.88 -7.22 -11.01
CA VAL A 375 -7.97 -5.78 -11.26
C VAL A 375 -7.18 -5.08 -10.16
N CYS A 376 -6.30 -4.17 -10.54
CA CYS A 376 -5.47 -3.39 -9.64
C CYS A 376 -5.76 -1.90 -9.85
N TRP A 377 -6.25 -1.24 -8.81
CA TRP A 377 -6.42 0.21 -8.75
C TRP A 377 -5.27 0.82 -7.96
N GLU A 378 -4.47 1.68 -8.57
CA GLU A 378 -3.44 2.46 -7.87
C GLU A 378 -3.95 3.89 -7.64
N HIS A 379 -4.05 4.28 -6.38
CA HIS A 379 -4.58 5.56 -5.95
C HIS A 379 -3.44 6.58 -5.82
N VAL A 380 -3.53 7.63 -6.61
CA VAL A 380 -2.61 8.75 -6.60
C VAL A 380 -3.39 9.97 -6.14
N GLY A 381 -3.16 10.36 -4.89
CA GLY A 381 -3.67 11.59 -4.30
C GLY A 381 -3.31 12.81 -5.15
N ALA A 382 -4.15 13.85 -5.14
CA ALA A 382 -3.76 15.15 -5.66
C ALA A 382 -2.56 15.61 -4.84
N SER A 383 -1.53 16.11 -5.53
CA SER A 383 -0.39 16.71 -4.85
C SER A 383 -0.91 17.73 -3.83
N VAL A 384 -0.62 17.50 -2.55
CA VAL A 384 -1.01 18.37 -1.42
C VAL A 384 -0.23 19.70 -1.47
N LEU A 385 0.66 19.84 -2.45
CA LEU A 385 1.37 21.07 -2.79
C LEU A 385 0.46 22.01 -3.57
#